data_AF-A0A5N5USU9-F1
#
_entry.id   AF-A0A5N5USU9-F1
#
_cell.length_a   1.000
_cell.length_b   1.000
_cell.length_c   1.000
_cell.angle_alpha   90.00
_cell.angle_beta   90.00
_cell.angle_gamma   90.00
#
_symmetry.space_group_name_H-M   'P 1'
#
loop_
_entity.id
_entity.type
_entity.pdbx_description
1 polymer ?
#
loop_
_entity_poly.entity_id
_entity_poly.type
_entity_poly.pdbx_seq_one_letter_code
_entity_poly.pdbx_strand_id
1 'polypeptide(L)'
;MTGWLRRNRWGLVALPVTLALAVAANAQRLQDYWWDSDLRTAGASGRQGEWVTWSDTFTDAAGEGTRTFSVRVTSTQPTDTAQSFRGSEDVALPGDLAAVRVTMDFRAAPDQVLFGCRLALVDTDGNRYVYRPLVGGVMQSLHPCLPEQTGPRPSISAGGAPRRSVR
;
A
#
# COMPACT_ATOMS: atom_id res chain seq x y z
N MET A 1 41.05 -1.98 -33.10
CA MET A 1 40.10 -2.43 -32.04
C MET A 1 40.78 -3.12 -30.85
N THR A 2 41.80 -3.96 -31.05
CA THR A 2 42.49 -4.72 -29.98
C THR A 2 43.20 -3.88 -28.91
N GLY A 3 43.77 -2.71 -29.28
CA GLY A 3 44.46 -1.83 -28.33
C GLY A 3 43.54 -1.21 -27.27
N TRP A 4 42.29 -0.89 -27.64
CA TRP A 4 41.30 -0.35 -26.71
C TRP A 4 40.82 -1.42 -25.71
N LEU A 5 40.54 -2.63 -26.19
CA LEU A 5 40.16 -3.76 -25.33
C LEU A 5 41.26 -4.08 -24.31
N ARG A 6 42.53 -4.07 -24.73
CA ARG A 6 43.66 -4.34 -23.83
C ARG A 6 43.82 -3.25 -22.77
N ARG A 7 43.55 -1.98 -23.10
CA ARG A 7 43.57 -0.84 -22.16
C ARG A 7 42.41 -0.92 -21.15
N ASN A 8 41.23 -1.35 -21.58
CA ASN A 8 40.01 -1.37 -20.75
C ASN A 8 39.70 -2.75 -20.14
N ARG A 9 40.57 -3.75 -20.32
CA ARG A 9 40.32 -5.15 -19.91
C ARG A 9 39.88 -5.29 -18.46
N TRP A 10 40.47 -4.51 -17.55
CA TRP A 10 40.13 -4.56 -16.14
C TRP A 10 38.77 -3.92 -15.85
N GLY A 11 38.43 -2.83 -16.54
CA GLY A 11 37.09 -2.24 -16.48
C GLY A 11 36.02 -3.21 -17.00
N LEU A 12 36.31 -3.94 -18.09
CA LEU A 12 35.40 -4.93 -18.63
C LEU A 12 35.20 -6.15 -17.71
N VAL A 13 36.25 -6.58 -17.00
CA VAL A 13 36.16 -7.64 -15.98
C VAL A 13 35.43 -7.15 -14.72
N ALA A 14 35.66 -5.90 -14.32
CA ALA A 14 34.99 -5.30 -13.16
C ALA A 14 33.51 -5.00 -13.44
N LEU A 15 33.15 -4.67 -14.69
CA LEU A 15 31.80 -4.30 -15.09
C LEU A 15 30.71 -5.27 -14.60
N PRO A 16 30.75 -6.59 -14.87
CA PRO A 16 29.72 -7.51 -14.39
C PRO A 16 29.63 -7.55 -12.86
N VAL A 17 30.76 -7.45 -12.16
CA VAL A 17 30.80 -7.40 -10.69
C VAL A 17 30.14 -6.13 -10.17
N THR A 18 30.47 -4.97 -10.75
CA THR A 18 29.86 -3.69 -10.37
C THR A 18 28.37 -3.65 -10.68
N LEU A 19 27.93 -4.25 -11.80
CA LEU A 19 26.52 -4.36 -12.15
C LEU A 19 25.78 -5.26 -11.16
N ALA A 20 26.36 -6.40 -10.79
CA ALA A 20 25.78 -7.30 -9.80
C ALA A 20 25.64 -6.62 -8.43
N LEU A 21 26.66 -5.88 -7.99
CA LEU A 21 26.61 -5.10 -6.75
C LEU A 21 25.58 -3.98 -6.81
N ALA A 22 25.46 -3.29 -7.95
CA ALA A 22 24.45 -2.26 -8.14
C ALA A 22 23.03 -2.85 -8.08
N VAL A 23 22.78 -3.99 -8.72
CA VAL A 23 21.49 -4.68 -8.64
C VAL A 23 21.21 -5.15 -7.22
N ALA A 24 22.18 -5.78 -6.55
CA ALA A 24 22.04 -6.25 -5.17
C ALA A 24 21.75 -5.09 -4.20
N ALA A 25 22.43 -3.95 -4.36
CA ALA A 25 22.20 -2.76 -3.54
C ALA A 25 20.80 -2.15 -3.75
N ASN A 26 20.15 -2.42 -4.89
CA ASN A 26 18.80 -1.97 -5.19
C ASN A 26 17.73 -3.06 -5.01
N ALA A 27 18.11 -4.30 -4.68
CA ALA A 27 17.18 -5.42 -4.55
C ALA A 27 16.14 -5.16 -3.45
N GLN A 28 16.56 -4.57 -2.33
CA GLN A 28 15.63 -4.20 -1.25
C GLN A 28 14.62 -3.15 -1.71
N ARG A 29 15.05 -2.13 -2.46
CA ARG A 29 14.12 -1.12 -3.01
C ARG A 29 13.12 -1.72 -3.97
N LEU A 30 13.57 -2.68 -4.78
CA LEU A 30 12.68 -3.39 -5.68
C LEU A 30 11.66 -4.18 -4.83
N GLN A 31 12.09 -4.92 -3.81
CA GLN A 31 11.18 -5.59 -2.86
C GLN A 31 10.15 -4.63 -2.26
N ASP A 32 10.62 -3.59 -1.58
CA ASP A 32 9.78 -2.67 -0.81
C ASP A 32 8.81 -1.87 -1.70
N TYR A 33 9.29 -1.36 -2.84
CA TYR A 33 8.51 -0.45 -3.67
C TYR A 33 7.73 -1.15 -4.77
N TRP A 34 8.33 -2.14 -5.43
CA TRP A 34 7.73 -2.78 -6.59
C TRP A 34 6.82 -3.96 -6.23
N TRP A 35 7.18 -4.78 -5.26
CA TRP A 35 6.33 -5.91 -4.89
C TRP A 35 5.34 -5.54 -3.78
N ASP A 36 5.85 -5.00 -2.68
CA ASP A 36 5.02 -4.79 -1.48
C ASP A 36 4.19 -3.51 -1.60
N SER A 37 4.84 -2.37 -1.88
CA SER A 37 4.14 -1.09 -1.97
C SER A 37 3.22 -0.96 -3.17
N ASP A 38 3.59 -1.60 -4.28
CA ASP A 38 2.79 -1.64 -5.51
C ASP A 38 1.77 -2.78 -5.47
N LEU A 39 1.50 -3.44 -4.33
CA LEU A 39 0.39 -4.40 -4.20
C LEU A 39 0.34 -5.50 -5.28
N ARG A 40 1.50 -5.96 -5.77
CA ARG A 40 1.56 -6.94 -6.88
C ARG A 40 1.39 -8.38 -6.43
N THR A 41 1.68 -8.64 -5.16
CA THR A 41 1.54 -9.97 -4.57
C THR A 41 0.20 -10.04 -3.86
N ALA A 42 -0.71 -10.88 -4.36
CA ALA A 42 -1.98 -11.13 -3.69
C ALA A 42 -1.74 -11.96 -2.42
N GLY A 43 -1.95 -11.37 -1.24
CA GLY A 43 -1.98 -12.12 0.01
C GLY A 43 -3.27 -12.92 0.21
N ALA A 44 -4.37 -12.45 -0.39
CA ALA A 44 -5.65 -13.14 -0.43
C ALA A 44 -6.47 -12.62 -1.63
N SER A 45 -7.43 -13.41 -2.12
CA SER A 45 -8.28 -13.06 -3.26
C SER A 45 -9.72 -13.53 -3.03
N GLY A 46 -10.69 -12.77 -3.55
CA GLY A 46 -12.10 -13.14 -3.53
C GLY A 46 -12.92 -12.26 -4.47
N ARG A 47 -14.22 -12.49 -4.52
CA ARG A 47 -15.14 -11.71 -5.36
C ARG A 47 -15.79 -10.57 -4.58
N GLN A 48 -16.35 -9.61 -5.32
CA GLN A 48 -17.20 -8.59 -4.71
C GLN A 48 -18.35 -9.24 -3.93
N GLY A 49 -18.59 -8.76 -2.72
CA GLY A 49 -19.58 -9.29 -1.78
C GLY A 49 -19.07 -10.43 -0.89
N GLU A 50 -17.90 -11.01 -1.16
CA GLU A 50 -17.30 -12.05 -0.34
C GLU A 50 -16.39 -11.46 0.74
N TRP A 51 -16.37 -12.10 1.91
CA TRP A 51 -15.38 -11.81 2.95
C TRP A 51 -14.08 -12.53 2.62
N VAL A 52 -13.00 -11.76 2.55
CA VAL A 52 -11.64 -12.28 2.35
C VAL A 52 -10.84 -11.99 3.61
N THR A 53 -10.22 -13.01 4.18
CA THR A 53 -9.36 -12.88 5.36
C THR A 53 -7.89 -12.89 4.93
N TRP A 54 -7.12 -11.96 5.48
CA TRP A 54 -5.68 -11.87 5.30
C TRP A 54 -4.99 -11.84 6.66
N SER A 55 -3.83 -12.50 6.74
CA SER A 55 -3.01 -12.58 7.94
C SER A 55 -1.55 -12.39 7.55
N ASP A 56 -0.80 -11.70 8.39
CA ASP A 56 0.59 -11.34 8.14
C ASP A 56 1.36 -11.16 9.45
N THR A 57 2.66 -11.42 9.41
CA THR A 57 3.56 -11.18 10.53
C THR A 57 4.24 -9.84 10.36
N PHE A 58 4.49 -9.17 11.47
CA PHE A 58 5.24 -7.91 11.48
C PHE A 58 6.19 -7.90 12.66
N THR A 59 7.25 -7.10 12.56
CA THR A 59 8.17 -6.86 13.65
C THR A 59 8.13 -5.39 14.01
N ASP A 60 7.92 -5.07 15.27
CA ASP A 60 8.04 -3.72 15.81
C ASP A 60 8.98 -3.70 17.03
N ALA A 61 9.06 -2.57 17.73
CA ALA A 61 9.94 -2.45 18.88
C ALA A 61 9.54 -3.34 20.08
N ALA A 62 8.31 -3.85 20.12
CA ALA A 62 7.85 -4.81 21.12
C ALA A 62 8.14 -6.27 20.73
N GLY A 63 8.54 -6.53 19.49
CA GLY A 63 8.93 -7.85 18.99
C GLY A 63 8.14 -8.25 17.75
N GLU A 64 8.07 -9.56 17.50
CA GLU A 64 7.23 -10.12 16.44
C GLU A 64 5.76 -10.14 16.86
N GLY A 65 4.89 -9.76 15.93
CA GLY A 65 3.45 -9.80 16.06
C GLY A 65 2.80 -10.41 14.83
N THR A 66 1.53 -10.77 14.97
CA THR A 66 0.68 -11.19 13.85
C THR A 66 -0.52 -10.26 13.79
N ARG A 67 -0.91 -9.87 12.57
CA ARG A 67 -2.13 -9.11 12.31
C ARG A 67 -3.04 -9.92 11.42
N THR A 68 -4.34 -9.89 11.71
CA THR A 68 -5.36 -10.54 10.90
C THR A 68 -6.55 -9.61 10.73
N PHE A 69 -7.02 -9.44 9.49
CA PHE A 69 -8.25 -8.73 9.21
C PHE A 69 -9.02 -9.41 8.07
N SER A 70 -10.32 -9.18 8.04
CA SER A 70 -11.18 -9.54 6.91
C SER A 70 -11.72 -8.28 6.26
N VAL A 71 -11.77 -8.27 4.95
CA VAL A 71 -12.33 -7.19 4.13
C VAL A 71 -13.38 -7.77 3.18
N ARG A 72 -14.43 -7.00 2.93
CA ARG A 72 -15.42 -7.27 1.90
C ARG A 72 -15.66 -6.02 1.09
N VAL A 73 -15.42 -6.07 -0.21
CA VAL A 73 -15.84 -5.01 -1.14
C VAL A 73 -17.33 -5.18 -1.40
N THR A 74 -18.14 -4.18 -1.05
CA THR A 74 -19.60 -4.25 -1.18
C THR A 74 -20.07 -3.59 -2.47
N SER A 75 -19.51 -2.43 -2.83
CA SER A 75 -19.85 -1.73 -4.07
C SER A 75 -18.65 -1.02 -4.71
N THR A 76 -18.70 -0.90 -6.03
CA THR A 76 -17.86 0.00 -6.82
C THR A 76 -18.78 0.73 -7.79
N GLN A 77 -18.83 2.06 -7.71
CA GLN A 77 -19.74 2.86 -8.54
C GLN A 77 -19.15 4.23 -8.86
N PRO A 78 -19.45 4.81 -10.04
CA PRO A 78 -19.12 6.19 -10.33
C PRO A 78 -19.64 7.14 -9.26
N THR A 79 -18.90 8.21 -9.01
CA THR A 79 -19.30 9.26 -8.10
C THR A 79 -18.71 10.59 -8.51
N ASP A 80 -19.40 11.63 -8.09
CA ASP A 80 -19.14 13.05 -8.25
C ASP A 80 -18.86 13.69 -6.88
N THR A 81 -18.88 12.90 -5.80
CA THR A 81 -18.61 13.35 -4.42
C THR A 81 -17.57 12.48 -3.71
N ALA A 82 -16.80 13.10 -2.83
CA ALA A 82 -15.85 12.45 -1.94
C ALA A 82 -16.13 12.81 -0.48
N GLN A 83 -15.82 11.88 0.43
CA GLN A 83 -15.96 12.10 1.86
C GLN A 83 -14.71 12.80 2.40
N SER A 84 -14.88 14.02 2.90
CA SER A 84 -13.85 14.79 3.57
C SER A 84 -14.04 14.82 5.09
N PHE A 85 -13.14 15.50 5.79
CA PHE A 85 -13.29 15.82 7.21
C PHE A 85 -14.47 16.76 7.52
N ARG A 86 -15.02 17.46 6.52
CA ARG A 86 -16.16 18.39 6.66
C ARG A 86 -17.49 17.76 6.24
N GLY A 87 -17.46 16.57 5.66
CA GLY A 87 -18.64 15.88 5.14
C GLY A 87 -18.46 15.44 3.70
N SER A 88 -19.57 15.16 3.02
CA SER A 88 -19.57 14.87 1.58
C SER A 88 -19.36 16.17 0.81
N GLU A 89 -18.36 16.21 -0.07
CA GLU A 89 -18.04 17.36 -0.92
C GLU A 89 -18.00 16.95 -2.40
N ASP A 90 -18.40 17.84 -3.29
CA ASP A 90 -18.31 17.63 -4.74
C ASP A 90 -16.85 17.60 -5.20
N VAL A 91 -16.53 16.69 -6.11
CA VAL A 91 -15.19 16.53 -6.66
C VAL A 91 -15.13 17.18 -8.03
N ALA A 92 -14.35 18.24 -8.16
CA ALA A 92 -14.11 18.88 -9.44
C ALA A 92 -13.06 18.11 -10.25
N LEU A 93 -13.50 17.30 -11.22
CA LEU A 93 -12.63 16.59 -12.14
C LEU A 93 -12.66 17.21 -13.55
N PRO A 94 -11.54 17.15 -14.30
CA PRO A 94 -11.54 17.29 -15.76
C PRO A 94 -12.58 16.36 -16.41
N GLY A 95 -13.18 16.79 -17.53
CA GLY A 95 -14.31 16.11 -18.16
C GLY A 95 -14.02 14.72 -18.74
N ASP A 96 -12.75 14.34 -18.88
CA ASP A 96 -12.27 13.03 -19.29
C ASP A 96 -12.01 12.08 -18.11
N LEU A 97 -12.17 12.55 -16.86
CA LEU A 97 -11.96 11.78 -15.65
C LEU A 97 -13.28 11.49 -14.93
N ALA A 98 -13.40 10.27 -14.40
CA ALA A 98 -14.50 9.86 -13.55
C ALA A 98 -13.96 9.45 -12.18
N ALA A 99 -14.61 9.88 -11.10
CA ALA A 99 -14.34 9.36 -9.77
C ALA A 99 -15.14 8.08 -9.54
N VAL A 100 -14.55 7.16 -8.78
CA VAL A 100 -15.17 5.88 -8.41
C VAL A 100 -15.19 5.79 -6.89
N ARG A 101 -16.37 5.54 -6.33
CA ARG A 101 -16.55 5.19 -4.92
C ARG A 101 -16.41 3.69 -4.75
N VAL A 102 -15.53 3.29 -3.84
CA VAL A 102 -15.36 1.91 -3.41
C VAL A 102 -15.87 1.81 -1.97
N THR A 103 -16.90 1.00 -1.76
CA THR A 103 -17.45 0.74 -0.42
C THR A 103 -16.92 -0.59 0.07
N MET A 104 -16.39 -0.60 1.28
CA MET A 104 -15.77 -1.79 1.89
C MET A 104 -16.20 -1.91 3.34
N ASP A 105 -16.45 -3.14 3.77
CA ASP A 105 -16.62 -3.49 5.18
C ASP A 105 -15.33 -4.13 5.71
N PHE A 106 -14.97 -3.80 6.94
CA PHE A 106 -13.80 -4.32 7.63
C PHE A 106 -14.19 -5.05 8.91
N ARG A 107 -13.46 -6.15 9.20
CA ARG A 107 -13.53 -6.88 10.47
C ARG A 107 -12.12 -7.16 10.93
N ALA A 108 -11.82 -6.80 12.17
CA ALA A 108 -10.58 -7.16 12.85
C ALA A 108 -10.85 -7.24 14.34
N ALA A 109 -10.04 -8.00 15.07
CA ALA A 109 -10.07 -7.95 16.52
C ALA A 109 -9.57 -6.55 16.99
N PRO A 110 -10.15 -5.99 18.07
CA PRO A 110 -9.90 -4.61 18.48
C PRO A 110 -8.48 -4.37 19.02
N ASP A 111 -7.76 -5.44 19.32
CA ASP A 111 -6.37 -5.44 19.80
C ASP A 111 -5.33 -5.57 18.69
N GLN A 112 -5.78 -5.72 17.43
CA GLN A 112 -4.88 -5.84 16.28
C GLN A 112 -4.20 -4.51 15.98
N VAL A 113 -2.88 -4.56 15.78
CA VAL A 113 -2.11 -3.40 15.30
C VAL A 113 -2.35 -3.24 13.81
N LEU A 114 -3.29 -2.36 13.46
CA LEU A 114 -3.60 -2.01 12.07
C LEU A 114 -3.19 -0.55 11.81
N PHE A 115 -2.22 -0.37 10.93
CA PHE A 115 -1.72 0.94 10.54
C PHE A 115 -1.33 0.96 9.07
N GLY A 116 -1.61 2.09 8.43
CA GLY A 116 -1.36 2.28 7.01
C GLY A 116 -2.37 1.51 6.16
N CYS A 117 -2.91 2.19 5.16
CA CYS A 117 -3.74 1.56 4.16
C CYS A 117 -3.37 2.12 2.79
N ARG A 118 -3.22 1.25 1.81
CA ARG A 118 -3.15 1.61 0.40
C ARG A 118 -4.23 0.85 -0.35
N LEU A 119 -4.82 1.53 -1.32
CA LEU A 119 -5.84 0.97 -2.20
C LEU A 119 -5.45 1.29 -3.64
N ALA A 120 -5.63 0.32 -4.52
CA ALA A 120 -5.58 0.51 -5.97
C ALA A 120 -6.72 -0.26 -6.63
N LEU A 121 -7.26 0.32 -7.70
CA LEU A 121 -8.16 -0.37 -8.63
C LEU A 121 -7.38 -0.72 -9.88
N VAL A 122 -7.69 -1.87 -10.46
CA VAL A 122 -7.17 -2.29 -11.77
C VAL A 122 -8.38 -2.55 -12.66
N ASP A 123 -8.44 -1.89 -13.81
CA ASP A 123 -9.52 -2.10 -14.77
C ASP A 123 -9.28 -3.34 -15.66
N THR A 124 -10.22 -3.61 -16.55
CA THR A 124 -10.17 -4.77 -17.46
C THR A 124 -9.05 -4.71 -18.48
N ASP A 125 -8.56 -3.51 -18.79
CA ASP A 125 -7.44 -3.27 -19.72
C ASP A 125 -6.09 -3.33 -18.98
N GLY A 126 -6.12 -3.52 -17.65
CA GLY A 126 -4.95 -3.57 -16.80
C GLY A 126 -4.44 -2.21 -16.36
N ASN A 127 -5.17 -1.12 -16.61
CA ASN A 127 -4.79 0.20 -16.10
C ASN A 127 -5.04 0.25 -14.61
N ARG A 128 -4.12 0.91 -13.90
CA ARG A 128 -4.11 0.98 -12.46
C ARG A 128 -4.38 2.38 -11.95
N TYR A 129 -5.29 2.48 -10.99
CA TYR A 129 -5.69 3.72 -10.34
C TYR A 129 -5.42 3.61 -8.84
N VAL A 130 -4.39 4.31 -8.37
CA VAL A 130 -4.01 4.33 -6.95
C VAL A 130 -4.83 5.40 -6.22
N TYR A 131 -5.34 5.06 -5.05
CA TYR A 131 -6.03 6.01 -4.18
C TYR A 131 -5.16 7.23 -3.87
N ARG A 132 -5.76 8.41 -3.95
CA ARG A 132 -5.12 9.69 -3.59
C ARG A 132 -5.96 10.39 -2.53
N PRO A 133 -5.36 10.84 -1.42
CA PRO A 133 -6.09 11.55 -0.38
C PRO A 133 -6.56 12.93 -0.83
N LEU A 134 -5.95 13.51 -1.88
CA LEU A 134 -6.42 14.73 -2.52
C LEU A 134 -6.94 14.41 -3.91
N VAL A 135 -8.24 14.67 -4.15
CA VAL A 135 -8.89 14.47 -5.46
C VAL A 135 -9.78 15.67 -5.75
N GLY A 136 -9.61 16.31 -6.92
CA GLY A 136 -10.45 17.43 -7.35
C GLY A 136 -10.60 18.57 -6.33
N GLY A 137 -9.56 18.83 -5.52
CA GLY A 137 -9.57 19.84 -4.45
C GLY A 137 -10.09 19.35 -3.09
N VAL A 138 -10.65 18.14 -3.01
CA VAL A 138 -11.19 17.54 -1.78
C VAL A 138 -10.13 16.71 -1.05
N MET A 139 -9.90 17.01 0.22
CA MET A 139 -9.01 16.25 1.11
C MET A 139 -9.79 15.18 1.88
N GLN A 140 -9.43 13.92 1.65
CA GLN A 140 -10.00 12.72 2.23
C GLN A 140 -9.06 12.10 3.28
N SER A 141 -9.45 10.97 3.87
CA SER A 141 -8.60 10.20 4.79
C SER A 141 -7.27 9.79 4.14
N LEU A 142 -6.16 9.88 4.88
CA LEU A 142 -4.87 9.34 4.44
C LEU A 142 -4.86 7.81 4.39
N HIS A 143 -5.82 7.16 5.05
CA HIS A 143 -5.91 5.71 5.20
C HIS A 143 -7.32 5.24 4.83
N PRO A 144 -7.58 4.91 3.56
CA PRO A 144 -8.94 4.65 3.05
C PRO A 144 -9.55 3.31 3.51
N CYS A 145 -8.79 2.44 4.15
CA CYS A 145 -9.20 1.09 4.56
C CYS A 145 -8.90 0.78 6.04
N LEU A 146 -8.78 1.81 6.88
CA LEU A 146 -8.75 1.61 8.32
C LEU A 146 -10.15 1.85 8.92
N PRO A 147 -10.65 0.95 9.77
CA PRO A 147 -11.89 1.19 10.49
C PRO A 147 -11.76 2.41 11.41
N GLU A 148 -12.87 3.14 11.63
CA GLU A 148 -12.88 4.36 12.45
C GLU A 148 -12.42 4.11 13.90
N GLN A 149 -12.64 2.90 14.42
CA GLN A 149 -12.09 2.46 15.70
C GLN A 149 -10.65 1.99 15.49
N THR A 150 -9.70 2.91 15.69
CA THR A 150 -8.29 2.59 15.49
C THR A 150 -7.80 1.75 16.67
N GLY A 151 -7.45 0.49 16.39
CA GLY A 151 -6.76 -0.39 17.33
C GLY A 151 -5.40 0.18 17.79
N PRO A 152 -4.62 -0.58 18.57
CA PRO A 152 -3.32 -0.13 19.01
C PRO A 152 -2.38 0.24 17.83
N ARG A 153 -1.50 1.22 18.05
CA ARG A 153 -0.48 1.61 17.06
C ARG A 153 0.80 0.78 17.21
N PRO A 154 1.60 0.64 16.13
CA PRO A 154 2.91 -0.02 16.19
C PRO A 154 3.80 0.63 17.26
N SER A 155 4.55 -0.19 18.01
CA SER A 155 5.48 0.31 19.02
C SER A 155 6.75 0.86 18.39
N ILE A 156 7.12 2.08 18.77
CA ILE A 156 8.35 2.76 18.33
C ILE A 156 9.49 2.69 19.35
N SER A 157 9.28 2.07 20.51
CA SER A 157 10.24 1.99 21.61
C SER A 157 10.27 0.60 22.25
N ALA A 158 11.47 0.05 22.45
CA ALA A 158 11.65 -1.26 23.07
C ALA A 158 11.07 -1.29 24.49
N GLY A 159 10.19 -2.26 24.77
CA GLY A 159 9.49 -2.39 26.05
C GLY A 159 8.23 -1.53 26.23
N GLY A 160 7.81 -0.76 25.21
CA GLY A 160 6.54 -0.03 25.24
C GLY A 160 5.38 -0.93 24.85
N ALA A 161 4.37 -1.08 25.72
CA ALA A 161 3.12 -1.73 25.37
C ALA A 161 2.44 -1.00 24.18
N PRO A 162 1.67 -1.72 23.32
CA PRO A 162 0.92 -1.09 22.23
C PRO A 162 0.03 0.01 22.80
N ARG A 163 0.23 1.26 22.35
CA ARG A 163 -0.54 2.40 22.89
C ARG A 163 -2.00 2.22 22.48
N ARG A 164 -2.88 1.95 23.45
CA ARG A 164 -4.34 2.12 23.25
C ARG A 164 -4.57 3.56 22.83
N SER A 165 -5.27 3.75 21.72
CA SER A 165 -5.78 5.06 21.33
C SER A 165 -6.70 5.57 22.46
N VAL A 166 -6.31 6.66 23.10
CA VAL A 166 -7.21 7.40 24.00
C VAL A 166 -8.17 8.16 23.09
N ARG A 167 -9.48 7.96 23.33
CA ARG A 167 -10.58 8.63 22.62
C ARG A 167 -10.46 10.16 22.70
#